data_AF-E3IUT8-F1
#
_entry.id   AF-E3IUT8-F1
#
_cell.length_a   1.000
_cell.length_b   1.000
_cell.length_c   1.000
_cell.angle_alpha   90.00
_cell.angle_beta   90.00
_cell.angle_gamma   90.00
#
_symmetry.space_group_name_H-M   'P 1'
#
loop_
_entity.id
_entity.type
_entity.pdbx_description
1 polymer ?
#
loop_
_entity_poly.entity_id
_entity_poly.type
_entity_poly.pdbx_seq_one_letter_code
_entity_poly.pdbx_strand_id
1 'polypeptide(L)'
;MAQLVLDEMPRRLFTCTPTRLASFEDCPRRYRMTYVDRPAPPKGPPWAHTSLGTSAHNALRLWWDEPARRRTPERAAALVRSGWVAEGWRDDQQSADARDRVAAMCERYTAGLDPTDEPRAVERQVATRTDLLALHGRVDRLDERDGELVVVDYKTGRRAPQDGDARTSPALALYAFAAERMLRQRCRRVELHHLPSGRIVEAEHTDESLARHLRRAESIATDAVAATERLAAGQPADVAFPPRPGPLCSWCDYRRHCPEGRAAGPELAPWAGVEYLAEQEPAASQGT
;
A
#
# COMPACT_ATOMS: atom_id res chain seq x y z
N MET A 1 -19.54 -25.11 -44.20
CA MET A 1 -18.38 -24.20 -44.11
C MET A 1 -17.85 -24.26 -42.69
N ALA A 2 -16.66 -24.84 -42.52
CA ALA A 2 -16.04 -25.00 -41.22
C ALA A 2 -15.63 -23.62 -40.68
N GLN A 3 -16.11 -23.27 -39.49
CA GLN A 3 -15.73 -22.07 -38.78
C GLN A 3 -14.28 -22.23 -38.33
N LEU A 4 -13.38 -21.42 -38.90
CA LEU A 4 -12.00 -21.32 -38.47
C LEU A 4 -11.97 -20.96 -36.99
N VAL A 5 -11.62 -21.93 -36.15
CA VAL A 5 -11.23 -21.67 -34.76
C VAL A 5 -9.88 -20.96 -34.87
N LEU A 6 -9.87 -19.65 -34.58
CA LEU A 6 -8.63 -18.90 -34.45
C LEU A 6 -7.87 -19.48 -33.25
N ASP A 7 -6.87 -20.32 -33.55
CA ASP A 7 -6.20 -21.20 -32.58
C ASP A 7 -5.38 -20.47 -31.51
N GLU A 8 -5.28 -19.14 -31.54
CA GLU A 8 -4.62 -18.35 -30.50
C GLU A 8 -5.32 -16.99 -30.32
N MET A 9 -6.49 -16.98 -29.68
CA MET A 9 -6.98 -15.72 -29.09
C MET A 9 -5.97 -15.29 -28.01
N PRO A 10 -5.40 -14.07 -28.09
CA PRO A 10 -4.42 -13.62 -27.11
C PRO A 10 -5.05 -13.66 -25.72
N ARG A 11 -4.36 -14.31 -24.78
CA ARG A 11 -4.81 -14.39 -23.38
C ARG A 11 -5.00 -12.97 -22.86
N ARG A 12 -6.15 -12.71 -22.24
CA ARG A 12 -6.42 -11.40 -21.61
C ARG A 12 -5.41 -11.19 -20.48
N LEU A 13 -4.72 -10.05 -20.49
CA LEU A 13 -3.80 -9.68 -19.42
C LEU A 13 -4.52 -9.59 -18.08
N PHE A 14 -3.88 -10.09 -17.03
CA PHE A 14 -4.38 -9.96 -15.67
C PHE A 14 -4.17 -8.52 -15.18
N THR A 15 -5.28 -7.77 -15.10
CA THR A 15 -5.25 -6.39 -14.60
C THR A 15 -5.09 -6.37 -13.09
N CYS A 16 -4.00 -5.79 -12.59
CA CYS A 16 -3.69 -5.82 -11.16
C CYS A 16 -2.98 -4.58 -10.64
N THR A 17 -3.07 -4.42 -9.32
CA THR A 17 -2.23 -3.57 -8.49
C THR A 17 -1.37 -4.46 -7.59
N PRO A 18 -0.25 -3.96 -7.02
CA PRO A 18 0.50 -4.74 -6.03
C PRO A 18 -0.38 -5.23 -4.88
N THR A 19 -1.30 -4.40 -4.39
CA THR A 19 -2.26 -4.78 -3.34
C THR A 19 -3.22 -5.89 -3.78
N ARG A 20 -3.63 -5.93 -5.06
CA ARG A 20 -4.48 -7.02 -5.59
C ARG A 20 -3.73 -8.35 -5.61
N LEU A 21 -2.45 -8.34 -6.00
CA LEU A 21 -1.59 -9.53 -6.00
C LEU A 21 -1.34 -10.01 -4.55
N ALA A 22 -0.92 -9.11 -3.66
CA ALA A 22 -0.72 -9.39 -2.25
C ALA A 22 -2.00 -9.94 -1.61
N SER A 23 -3.18 -9.44 -2.00
CA SER A 23 -4.44 -9.96 -1.47
C SER A 23 -4.67 -11.44 -1.80
N PHE A 24 -4.29 -11.92 -2.98
CA PHE A 24 -4.40 -13.32 -3.36
C PHE A 24 -3.35 -14.17 -2.65
N GLU A 25 -2.10 -13.68 -2.64
CA GLU A 25 -0.97 -14.35 -1.98
C GLU A 25 -1.22 -14.54 -0.48
N ASP A 26 -1.69 -13.50 0.22
CA ASP A 26 -2.01 -13.58 1.64
C ASP A 26 -3.17 -14.55 1.91
N CYS A 27 -4.26 -14.46 1.15
CA CYS A 27 -5.43 -15.32 1.33
C CYS A 27 -6.35 -15.32 0.08
N PRO A 28 -6.40 -16.43 -0.69
CA PRO A 28 -7.27 -16.56 -1.85
C PRO A 28 -8.75 -16.28 -1.54
N ARG A 29 -9.25 -16.71 -0.37
CA ARG A 29 -10.63 -16.43 0.05
C ARG A 29 -10.91 -14.93 0.22
N ARG A 30 -9.97 -14.16 0.82
CA ARG A 30 -10.08 -12.69 0.94
C ARG A 30 -10.05 -12.03 -0.42
N TYR A 31 -9.18 -12.50 -1.32
CA TYR A 31 -9.14 -12.04 -2.70
C TYR A 31 -10.47 -12.28 -3.42
N ARG A 32 -11.05 -13.48 -3.30
CA ARG A 32 -12.35 -13.82 -3.91
C ARG A 32 -13.43 -12.83 -3.47
N MET A 33 -13.59 -12.66 -2.16
CA MET A 33 -14.59 -11.76 -1.57
C MET A 33 -14.39 -10.30 -1.97
N THR A 34 -13.14 -9.88 -2.26
CA THR A 34 -12.84 -8.50 -2.66
C THR A 34 -13.04 -8.25 -4.15
N TYR A 35 -12.53 -9.16 -4.99
CA TYR A 35 -12.33 -8.90 -6.41
C TYR A 35 -13.20 -9.75 -7.34
N VAL A 36 -13.75 -10.87 -6.86
CA VAL A 36 -14.48 -11.86 -7.67
C VAL A 36 -15.97 -11.86 -7.36
N ASP A 37 -16.35 -11.88 -6.08
CA ASP A 37 -17.76 -11.98 -5.67
C ASP A 37 -18.56 -10.73 -6.10
N ARG A 38 -19.74 -10.96 -6.69
CA ARG A 38 -20.66 -9.92 -7.20
C ARG A 38 -22.12 -10.30 -6.87
N PRO A 39 -22.82 -9.55 -5.98
CA PRO A 39 -22.31 -8.45 -5.16
C PRO A 39 -21.25 -8.93 -4.16
N ALA A 40 -20.29 -8.05 -3.82
CA ALA A 40 -19.28 -8.37 -2.82
C ALA A 40 -19.94 -8.46 -1.42
N PRO A 41 -19.53 -9.42 -0.56
CA PRO A 41 -20.01 -9.45 0.81
C PRO A 41 -19.61 -8.14 1.53
N PRO A 42 -20.46 -7.60 2.42
CA PRO A 42 -20.13 -6.33 3.04
C PRO A 42 -18.90 -6.47 3.94
N LYS A 43 -18.05 -5.44 3.94
CA LYS A 43 -16.80 -5.37 4.74
C LYS A 43 -17.07 -4.99 6.19
N GLY A 44 -16.09 -5.23 7.06
CA GLY A 44 -16.04 -4.73 8.43
C GLY A 44 -16.15 -3.20 8.50
N PRO A 45 -16.34 -2.65 9.71
CA PRO A 45 -16.19 -1.22 9.92
C PRO A 45 -14.80 -0.74 9.47
N PRO A 46 -14.65 0.54 9.10
CA PRO A 46 -13.36 1.11 8.73
C PRO A 46 -12.37 1.03 9.89
N TRP A 47 -11.09 0.77 9.58
CA TRP A 47 -10.02 0.70 10.59
C TRP A 47 -9.36 2.06 10.82
N ALA A 48 -9.16 2.46 12.07
CA ALA A 48 -8.51 3.72 12.43
C ALA A 48 -7.11 3.88 11.82
N HIS A 49 -6.31 2.80 11.77
CA HIS A 49 -4.96 2.86 11.17
C HIS A 49 -4.99 3.13 9.65
N THR A 50 -6.08 2.76 8.96
CA THR A 50 -6.28 3.07 7.54
C THR A 50 -6.66 4.55 7.36
N SER A 51 -7.56 5.06 8.20
CA SER A 51 -7.93 6.49 8.24
C SER A 51 -6.73 7.38 8.55
N LEU A 52 -5.90 6.96 9.51
CA LEU A 52 -4.64 7.61 9.87
C LEU A 52 -3.67 7.66 8.69
N GLY A 53 -3.39 6.53 8.05
CA GLY A 53 -2.50 6.46 6.89
C GLY A 53 -2.99 7.36 5.76
N THR A 54 -4.28 7.28 5.43
CA THR A 54 -4.91 8.12 4.40
C THR A 54 -4.75 9.61 4.70
N SER A 55 -4.97 10.02 5.95
CA SER A 55 -4.82 11.42 6.38
C SER A 55 -3.39 11.92 6.22
N ALA A 56 -2.40 11.11 6.61
CA ALA A 56 -0.99 11.46 6.50
C ALA A 56 -0.52 11.56 5.03
N HIS A 57 -0.85 10.56 4.20
CA HIS A 57 -0.46 10.56 2.78
C HIS A 57 -1.10 11.74 2.02
N ASN A 58 -2.40 12.00 2.25
CA ASN A 58 -3.07 13.14 1.65
C ASN A 58 -2.44 14.48 2.06
N ALA A 59 -2.06 14.63 3.33
CA ALA A 59 -1.40 15.84 3.80
C ALA A 59 -0.02 16.04 3.15
N LEU A 60 0.80 15.00 3.05
CA LEU A 60 2.12 15.07 2.42
C LEU A 60 2.03 15.34 0.91
N ARG A 61 1.06 14.72 0.23
CA ARG A 61 0.76 15.05 -1.17
C ARG A 61 0.40 16.53 -1.31
N LEU A 62 -0.58 17.01 -0.53
CA LEU A 62 -1.02 18.41 -0.61
C LEU A 62 0.10 19.38 -0.25
N TRP A 63 1.01 18.99 0.64
CA TRP A 63 2.18 19.79 0.99
C TRP A 63 3.12 19.95 -0.21
N TRP A 64 3.38 18.89 -0.97
CA TRP A 64 4.14 18.98 -2.22
C TRP A 64 3.39 19.75 -3.32
N ASP A 65 2.06 19.69 -3.37
CA ASP A 65 1.24 20.48 -4.32
C ASP A 65 1.24 22.00 -3.99
N GLU A 66 1.62 22.41 -2.78
CA GLU A 66 1.72 23.83 -2.41
C GLU A 66 2.91 24.51 -3.09
N PRO A 67 2.85 25.83 -3.39
CA PRO A 67 4.02 26.58 -3.81
C PRO A 67 5.14 26.47 -2.78
N ALA A 68 6.41 26.31 -3.22
CA ALA A 68 7.57 26.10 -2.35
C ALA A 68 7.62 27.02 -1.11
N ARG A 69 7.32 28.32 -1.25
CA ARG A 69 7.28 29.29 -0.14
C ARG A 69 6.26 28.99 0.98
N ARG A 70 5.27 28.14 0.71
CA ARG A 70 4.22 27.71 1.64
C ARG A 70 4.45 26.32 2.20
N ARG A 71 5.46 25.60 1.72
CA ARG A 71 5.84 24.24 2.16
C ARG A 71 6.59 24.31 3.49
N THR A 72 5.93 24.79 4.54
CA THR A 72 6.50 24.83 5.89
C THR A 72 6.07 23.60 6.69
N PRO A 73 6.81 23.20 7.73
CA PRO A 73 6.41 22.11 8.62
C PRO A 73 5.02 22.32 9.24
N GLU A 74 4.71 23.53 9.68
CA GLU A 74 3.42 23.89 10.27
C GLU A 74 2.29 23.76 9.24
N ARG A 75 2.59 23.99 7.96
CA ARG A 75 1.62 23.77 6.88
C ARG A 75 1.27 22.29 6.75
N ALA A 76 2.23 21.37 6.91
CA ALA A 76 1.96 19.93 6.89
C ALA A 76 1.01 19.52 8.03
N ALA A 77 1.25 20.02 9.26
CA ALA A 77 0.35 19.80 10.39
C ALA A 77 -1.07 20.35 10.12
N ALA A 78 -1.17 21.56 9.56
CA ALA A 78 -2.45 22.17 9.23
C ALA A 78 -3.22 21.36 8.17
N LEU A 79 -2.51 20.81 7.17
CA LEU A 79 -3.11 19.96 6.13
C LEU A 79 -3.66 18.67 6.72
N VAL A 80 -2.95 18.00 7.64
CA VAL A 80 -3.48 16.84 8.38
C VAL A 80 -4.76 17.22 9.11
N ARG A 81 -4.77 18.32 9.86
CA ARG A 81 -5.95 18.74 10.64
C ARG A 81 -7.16 19.00 9.74
N SER A 82 -6.96 19.60 8.57
CA SER A 82 -8.02 19.92 7.62
C SER A 82 -8.55 18.72 6.82
N GLY A 83 -7.68 17.73 6.56
CA GLY A 83 -7.99 16.54 5.77
C GLY A 83 -8.21 15.28 6.61
N TRP A 84 -8.47 15.43 7.90
CA TRP A 84 -8.55 14.31 8.84
C TRP A 84 -9.75 13.39 8.55
N VAL A 85 -9.49 12.09 8.51
CA VAL A 85 -10.49 11.04 8.34
C VAL A 85 -10.86 10.48 9.72
N ALA A 86 -12.09 10.78 10.16
CA ALA A 86 -12.58 10.52 11.52
C ALA A 86 -13.30 9.16 11.68
N GLU A 87 -13.20 8.27 10.70
CA GLU A 87 -13.80 6.94 10.73
C GLU A 87 -12.89 5.90 11.41
N GLY A 88 -13.52 4.96 12.14
CA GLY A 88 -12.85 3.80 12.74
C GLY A 88 -12.27 4.03 14.13
N TRP A 89 -12.36 5.25 14.66
CA TRP A 89 -11.94 5.60 16.01
C TRP A 89 -12.97 5.17 17.06
N ARG A 90 -12.53 4.98 18.31
CA ARG A 90 -13.38 4.60 19.44
C ARG A 90 -14.38 5.70 19.80
N ASP A 91 -13.90 6.94 19.84
CA ASP A 91 -14.62 8.13 20.24
C ASP A 91 -13.94 9.39 19.66
N ASP A 92 -14.62 10.54 19.75
CA ASP A 92 -14.13 11.82 19.23
C ASP A 92 -12.82 12.26 19.89
N GLN A 93 -12.62 11.94 21.17
CA GLN A 93 -11.41 12.29 21.92
C GLN A 93 -10.19 11.54 21.36
N GLN A 94 -10.28 10.21 21.21
CA GLN A 94 -9.22 9.40 20.62
C GLN A 94 -8.90 9.86 19.19
N SER A 95 -9.94 10.21 18.41
CA SER A 95 -9.76 10.73 17.06
C SER A 95 -9.01 12.07 17.06
N ALA A 96 -9.38 13.00 17.94
CA ALA A 96 -8.73 14.30 18.07
C ALA A 96 -7.26 14.17 18.53
N ASP A 97 -7.00 13.31 19.52
CA ASP A 97 -5.64 13.05 20.02
C ASP A 97 -4.75 12.45 18.92
N ALA A 98 -5.29 11.49 18.16
CA ALA A 98 -4.58 10.89 17.05
C ALA A 98 -4.31 11.88 15.91
N ARG A 99 -5.29 12.72 15.57
CA ARG A 99 -5.13 13.80 14.57
C ARG A 99 -3.96 14.70 14.92
N ASP A 100 -3.91 15.15 16.17
CA ASP A 100 -2.90 16.09 16.63
C ASP A 100 -1.49 15.45 16.65
N ARG A 101 -1.42 14.15 16.95
CA ARG A 101 -0.16 13.38 16.86
C ARG A 101 0.31 13.14 15.44
N VAL A 102 -0.60 12.83 14.51
CA VAL A 102 -0.28 12.69 13.09
C VAL A 102 0.12 14.03 12.49
N ALA A 103 -0.52 15.13 12.92
CA ALA A 103 -0.12 16.47 12.52
C ALA A 103 1.33 16.77 12.95
N ALA A 104 1.66 16.51 14.21
CA ALA A 104 3.03 16.67 14.71
C ALA A 104 4.03 15.71 14.03
N MET A 105 3.60 14.51 13.65
CA MET A 105 4.42 13.55 12.91
C MET A 105 4.77 14.07 11.51
N CYS A 106 3.78 14.56 10.74
CA CYS A 106 3.99 15.13 9.42
C CYS A 106 4.83 16.43 9.48
N GLU A 107 4.61 17.27 10.49
CA GLU A 107 5.42 18.46 10.75
C GLU A 107 6.89 18.08 10.99
N ARG A 108 7.18 17.15 11.91
CA ARG A 108 8.56 16.69 12.15
C ARG A 108 9.21 16.10 10.91
N TYR A 109 8.47 15.28 10.15
CA TYR A 109 8.99 14.68 8.93
C TYR A 109 9.34 15.75 7.88
N THR A 110 8.46 16.71 7.64
CA THR A 110 8.67 17.77 6.64
C THR A 110 9.70 18.80 7.06
N ALA A 111 9.97 18.98 8.37
CA ALA A 111 11.09 19.79 8.86
C ALA A 111 12.47 19.27 8.45
N GLY A 112 12.59 17.97 8.13
CA GLY A 112 13.82 17.38 7.61
C GLY A 112 13.96 17.39 6.08
N LEU A 113 12.99 17.95 5.36
CA LEU A 113 13.01 18.01 3.90
C LEU A 113 13.48 19.38 3.41
N ASP A 114 14.14 19.41 2.25
CA ASP A 114 14.28 20.65 1.48
C ASP A 114 12.98 20.92 0.72
N PRO A 115 12.22 21.98 1.03
CA PRO A 115 10.96 22.28 0.35
C PRO A 115 11.14 22.70 -1.12
N THR A 116 12.36 22.98 -1.56
CA THR A 116 12.70 23.35 -2.94
C THR A 116 13.18 22.17 -3.79
N ASP A 117 13.46 21.02 -3.16
CA ASP A 117 13.80 19.77 -3.86
C ASP A 117 12.51 19.15 -4.43
N GLU A 118 12.12 19.63 -5.62
CA GLU A 118 10.85 19.27 -6.24
C GLU A 118 10.83 17.80 -6.66
N PRO A 119 9.89 16.98 -6.16
CA PRO A 119 9.74 15.62 -6.62
C PRO A 119 9.29 15.61 -8.09
N ARG A 120 9.71 14.60 -8.83
CA ARG A 120 9.29 14.37 -10.21
C ARG A 120 7.77 14.24 -10.33
N ALA A 121 7.14 13.62 -9.32
CA ALA A 121 5.69 13.58 -9.14
C ALA A 121 5.29 13.13 -7.72
N VAL A 122 4.10 13.50 -7.28
CA VAL A 122 3.43 13.01 -6.05
C VAL A 122 2.10 12.34 -6.38
N GLU A 123 1.75 11.30 -5.63
CA GLU A 123 0.52 10.48 -5.81
C GLU A 123 0.30 10.04 -7.28
N ARG A 124 1.41 9.74 -7.96
CA ARG A 124 1.45 9.49 -9.41
C ARG A 124 0.93 8.11 -9.73
N GLN A 125 -0.04 8.04 -10.63
CA GLN A 125 -0.43 6.76 -11.23
C GLN A 125 0.69 6.28 -12.17
N VAL A 126 1.21 5.09 -11.91
CA VAL A 126 2.15 4.37 -12.75
C VAL A 126 1.47 3.14 -13.34
N ALA A 127 1.80 2.82 -14.59
CA ALA A 127 1.22 1.66 -15.26
C ALA A 127 2.20 1.07 -16.27
N THR A 128 2.16 -0.25 -16.41
CA THR A 128 2.95 -0.98 -17.40
C THR A 128 2.27 -2.29 -17.75
N ARG A 129 2.79 -2.96 -18.78
CA ARG A 129 2.35 -4.29 -19.20
C ARG A 129 3.54 -5.23 -19.28
N THR A 130 3.28 -6.49 -18.93
CA THR A 130 4.11 -7.65 -19.29
C THR A 130 3.30 -8.54 -20.23
N ASP A 131 3.83 -9.71 -20.56
CA ASP A 131 3.11 -10.70 -21.36
C ASP A 131 1.88 -11.28 -20.64
N LEU A 132 1.84 -11.17 -19.31
CA LEU A 132 0.76 -11.71 -18.46
C LEU A 132 0.01 -10.63 -17.68
N LEU A 133 0.64 -9.50 -17.38
CA LEU A 133 0.10 -8.49 -16.48
C LEU A 133 -0.25 -7.18 -17.19
N ALA A 134 -1.37 -6.60 -16.78
CA ALA A 134 -1.64 -5.16 -16.92
C ALA A 134 -1.52 -4.53 -15.53
N LEU A 135 -0.31 -4.16 -15.15
CA LEU A 135 0.03 -3.63 -13.84
C LEU A 135 -0.25 -2.12 -13.80
N HIS A 136 -0.93 -1.67 -12.74
CA HIS A 136 -1.06 -0.26 -12.41
C HIS A 136 -1.03 -0.05 -10.91
N GLY A 137 -0.76 1.17 -10.48
CA GLY A 137 -0.85 1.56 -9.09
C GLY A 137 -0.48 3.01 -8.90
N ARG A 138 -0.39 3.42 -7.63
CA ARG A 138 -0.11 4.80 -7.26
C ARG A 138 1.13 4.81 -6.38
N VAL A 139 2.08 5.66 -6.75
CA VAL A 139 3.31 5.91 -5.99
C VAL A 139 3.09 7.16 -5.15
N ASP A 140 3.41 7.11 -3.86
CA ASP A 140 3.22 8.24 -2.94
C ASP A 140 4.07 9.44 -3.38
N ARG A 141 5.37 9.22 -3.60
CA ARG A 141 6.30 10.22 -4.14
C ARG A 141 7.33 9.59 -5.08
N LEU A 142 7.63 10.27 -6.17
CA LEU A 142 8.66 9.90 -7.13
C LEU A 142 9.67 11.04 -7.18
N ASP A 143 10.89 10.79 -6.72
CA ASP A 143 11.98 11.78 -6.75
C ASP A 143 12.84 11.57 -8.01
N GLU A 144 13.66 12.56 -8.35
CA GLU A 144 14.72 12.43 -9.35
C GLU A 144 16.06 12.78 -8.72
N ARG A 145 17.01 11.83 -8.77
CA ARG A 145 18.36 12.00 -8.21
C ARG A 145 19.37 11.46 -9.20
N ASP A 146 20.36 12.27 -9.56
CA ASP A 146 21.39 11.92 -10.56
C ASP A 146 20.80 11.49 -11.92
N GLY A 147 19.65 12.06 -12.31
CA GLY A 147 18.93 11.71 -13.54
C GLY A 147 18.15 10.39 -13.49
N GLU A 148 18.15 9.68 -12.35
CA GLU A 148 17.36 8.47 -12.14
C GLU A 148 16.17 8.74 -11.21
N LEU A 149 15.09 8.00 -11.43
CA LEU A 149 13.89 8.06 -10.60
C LEU A 149 14.05 7.24 -9.33
N VAL A 150 13.52 7.75 -8.23
CA VAL A 150 13.48 7.05 -6.93
C VAL A 150 12.02 6.93 -6.48
N VAL A 151 11.55 5.70 -6.25
CA VAL A 151 10.20 5.48 -5.70
C VAL A 151 10.26 5.61 -4.19
N VAL A 152 9.43 6.50 -3.64
CA VAL A 152 9.28 6.72 -2.21
C VAL A 152 7.88 6.31 -1.78
N ASP A 153 7.80 5.50 -0.74
CA ASP A 153 6.55 5.07 -0.10
C ASP A 153 6.57 5.46 1.39
N TYR A 154 5.48 6.07 1.85
CA TYR A 154 5.31 6.51 3.22
C TYR A 154 4.71 5.40 4.08
N LYS A 155 5.29 5.21 5.28
CA LYS A 155 4.81 4.23 6.27
C LYS A 155 4.43 4.93 7.57
N THR A 156 3.19 4.68 7.99
CA THR A 156 2.59 5.19 9.23
C THR A 156 2.33 4.09 10.27
N GLY A 157 2.84 2.88 10.04
CA GLY A 157 2.64 1.76 10.95
C GLY A 157 3.39 1.92 12.28
N ARG A 158 3.11 1.05 13.25
CA ARG A 158 3.85 1.03 14.53
C ARG A 158 5.32 0.67 14.38
N ARG A 159 5.61 -0.30 13.50
CA ARG A 159 6.94 -0.91 13.38
C ARG A 159 7.74 -0.17 12.32
N ALA A 160 8.89 0.38 12.73
CA ALA A 160 9.85 0.92 11.80
C ALA A 160 10.39 -0.19 10.87
N PRO A 161 10.61 0.10 9.59
CA PRO A 161 11.15 -0.86 8.64
C PRO A 161 12.62 -1.18 8.96
N GLN A 162 12.99 -2.42 8.72
CA GLN A 162 14.33 -2.96 8.89
C GLN A 162 15.14 -2.89 7.60
N ASP A 163 16.45 -3.04 7.73
CA ASP A 163 17.34 -3.08 6.57
C ASP A 163 16.99 -4.28 5.69
N GLY A 164 16.77 -4.02 4.41
CA GLY A 164 16.33 -5.02 3.43
C GLY A 164 14.81 -5.09 3.20
N ASP A 165 13.98 -4.44 4.02
CA ASP A 165 12.52 -4.39 3.79
C ASP A 165 12.19 -3.74 2.44
N ALA A 166 12.86 -2.62 2.11
CA ALA A 166 12.71 -1.96 0.82
C ALA A 166 13.07 -2.89 -0.36
N ARG A 167 14.15 -3.67 -0.23
CA ARG A 167 14.65 -4.61 -1.26
C ARG A 167 13.70 -5.78 -1.50
N THR A 168 13.03 -6.24 -0.44
CA THR A 168 12.15 -7.41 -0.49
C THR A 168 10.69 -7.06 -0.76
N SER A 169 10.32 -5.77 -0.68
CA SER A 169 8.97 -5.28 -0.96
C SER A 169 8.55 -5.51 -2.42
N PRO A 170 7.55 -6.38 -2.68
CA PRO A 170 7.04 -6.59 -4.03
C PRO A 170 6.39 -5.31 -4.59
N ALA A 171 5.71 -4.54 -3.74
CA ALA A 171 5.03 -3.32 -4.17
C ALA A 171 6.01 -2.27 -4.70
N LEU A 172 7.09 -2.00 -3.96
CA LEU A 172 8.12 -1.06 -4.38
C LEU A 172 8.80 -1.49 -5.68
N ALA A 173 9.18 -2.78 -5.79
CA ALA A 173 9.81 -3.30 -7.01
C ALA A 173 8.89 -3.18 -8.24
N LEU A 174 7.60 -3.48 -8.08
CA LEU A 174 6.60 -3.34 -9.14
C LEU A 174 6.36 -1.86 -9.51
N TYR A 175 6.41 -0.95 -8.55
CA TYR A 175 6.33 0.49 -8.80
C TYR A 175 7.57 1.03 -9.53
N ALA A 176 8.77 0.64 -9.14
CA ALA A 176 10.01 1.03 -9.83
C ALA A 176 9.98 0.57 -11.29
N PHE A 177 9.60 -0.69 -11.52
CA PHE A 177 9.45 -1.23 -12.88
C PHE A 177 8.38 -0.49 -13.71
N ALA A 178 7.22 -0.19 -13.10
CA ALA A 178 6.15 0.53 -13.78
C ALA A 178 6.52 1.99 -14.08
N ALA A 179 7.15 2.68 -13.13
CA ALA A 179 7.63 4.05 -13.28
C ALA A 179 8.67 4.13 -14.41
N GLU A 180 9.66 3.25 -14.42
CA GLU A 180 10.70 3.22 -15.45
C GLU A 180 10.13 3.06 -16.85
N ARG A 181 9.23 2.10 -17.05
CA ARG A 181 8.66 1.83 -18.37
C ARG A 181 7.72 2.94 -18.84
N MET A 182 6.91 3.48 -17.92
CA MET A 182 5.96 4.53 -18.25
C MET A 182 6.66 5.86 -18.57
N LEU A 183 7.68 6.22 -17.79
CA LEU A 183 8.38 7.50 -17.91
C LEU A 183 9.62 7.43 -18.80
N ARG A 184 10.04 6.22 -19.21
CA ARG A 184 11.23 5.96 -20.03
C ARG A 184 12.51 6.53 -19.43
N GLN A 185 12.61 6.47 -18.11
CA GLN A 185 13.73 6.96 -17.33
C GLN A 185 14.08 5.90 -16.28
N ARG A 186 15.37 5.66 -16.03
CA ARG A 186 15.81 4.59 -15.12
C ARG A 186 15.20 4.76 -13.73
N CYS A 187 14.74 3.66 -13.15
CA CYS A 187 14.21 3.62 -11.79
C CYS A 187 14.65 2.32 -11.11
N ARG A 188 15.73 2.40 -10.34
CA ARG A 188 16.32 1.26 -9.61
C ARG A 188 16.32 1.45 -8.10
N ARG A 189 16.25 2.68 -7.60
CA ARG A 189 16.23 3.00 -6.18
C ARG A 189 14.80 3.09 -5.65
N VAL A 190 14.58 2.51 -4.48
CA VAL A 190 13.29 2.52 -3.77
C VAL A 190 13.49 2.81 -2.28
N GLU A 191 12.57 3.54 -1.68
CA GLU A 191 12.68 4.03 -0.30
C GLU A 191 11.38 3.82 0.47
N LEU A 192 11.52 3.41 1.73
CA LEU A 192 10.45 3.41 2.72
C LEU A 192 10.74 4.48 3.76
N HIS A 193 9.89 5.49 3.81
CA HIS A 193 9.97 6.57 4.79
C HIS A 193 8.98 6.30 5.91
N HIS A 194 9.50 5.92 7.08
CA HIS A 194 8.69 5.67 8.26
C HIS A 194 8.43 6.95 9.03
N LEU A 195 7.25 7.55 8.83
CA LEU A 195 6.90 8.86 9.38
C LEU A 195 6.99 8.92 10.91
N PRO A 196 6.54 7.90 11.69
CA PRO A 196 6.60 7.99 13.15
C PRO A 196 8.02 8.14 13.70
N SER A 197 8.99 7.39 13.14
CA SER A 197 10.38 7.38 13.64
C SER A 197 11.35 8.23 12.83
N GLY A 198 10.92 8.78 11.68
CA GLY A 198 11.78 9.44 10.70
C GLY A 198 12.79 8.50 10.00
N ARG A 199 12.71 7.18 10.22
CA ARG A 199 13.66 6.22 9.64
C ARG A 199 13.38 6.08 8.15
N ILE A 200 14.42 6.20 7.35
CA ILE A 200 14.40 5.89 5.91
C ILE A 200 15.21 4.61 5.72
N VAL A 201 14.61 3.63 5.04
CA VAL A 201 15.36 2.47 4.53
C VAL A 201 15.27 2.47 3.01
N GLU A 202 16.41 2.26 2.38
CA GLU A 202 16.54 2.32 0.93
C GLU A 202 17.02 0.96 0.38
N ALA A 203 16.75 0.74 -0.89
CA ALA A 203 17.33 -0.36 -1.64
C ALA A 203 17.53 0.01 -3.10
N GLU A 204 18.62 -0.48 -3.68
CA GLU A 204 18.84 -0.46 -5.11
C GLU A 204 18.62 -1.85 -5.69
N HIS A 205 17.81 -1.89 -6.75
CA HIS A 205 17.49 -3.08 -7.50
C HIS A 205 18.41 -3.25 -8.71
N THR A 206 18.87 -4.48 -8.94
CA THR A 206 19.41 -4.91 -10.23
C THR A 206 18.28 -5.36 -11.17
N ASP A 207 18.56 -5.42 -12.47
CA ASP A 207 17.65 -5.98 -13.49
C ASP A 207 17.19 -7.39 -13.10
N GLU A 208 18.10 -8.23 -12.61
CA GLU A 208 17.78 -9.58 -12.15
C GLU A 208 16.81 -9.58 -10.96
N SER A 209 17.04 -8.67 -10.00
CA SER A 209 16.19 -8.58 -8.81
C SER A 209 14.77 -8.10 -9.14
N LEU A 210 14.62 -7.15 -10.09
CA LEU A 210 13.31 -6.72 -10.59
C LEU A 210 12.64 -7.85 -11.38
N ALA A 211 13.38 -8.54 -12.24
CA ALA A 211 12.88 -9.68 -12.99
C ALA A 211 12.35 -10.79 -12.06
N ARG A 212 13.00 -11.01 -10.90
CA ARG A 212 12.52 -11.97 -9.89
C ARG A 212 11.18 -11.53 -9.26
N HIS A 213 11.03 -10.26 -8.92
CA HIS A 213 9.76 -9.71 -8.41
C HIS A 213 8.64 -9.81 -9.45
N LEU A 214 8.94 -9.54 -10.72
CA LEU A 214 7.98 -9.69 -11.82
C LEU A 214 7.56 -11.14 -12.03
N ARG A 215 8.50 -12.09 -12.07
CA ARG A 215 8.16 -13.52 -12.18
C ARG A 215 7.28 -13.98 -11.02
N ARG A 216 7.52 -13.50 -9.80
CA ARG A 216 6.66 -13.78 -8.64
C ARG A 216 5.25 -13.21 -8.85
N ALA A 217 5.14 -11.96 -9.29
CA ALA A 217 3.86 -11.32 -9.57
C ALA A 217 3.07 -12.07 -10.66
N GLU A 218 3.74 -12.52 -11.72
CA GLU A 218 3.17 -13.31 -12.81
C GLU A 218 2.71 -14.70 -12.35
N SER A 219 3.47 -15.35 -11.47
CA SER A 219 3.06 -16.61 -10.83
C SER A 219 1.79 -16.42 -10.02
N ILE A 220 1.72 -15.39 -9.17
CA ILE A 220 0.53 -15.08 -8.36
C ILE A 220 -0.68 -14.81 -9.25
N ALA A 221 -0.49 -14.05 -10.33
CA ALA A 221 -1.56 -13.77 -11.29
C ALA A 221 -2.05 -15.04 -11.99
N THR A 222 -1.14 -15.93 -12.39
CA THR A 222 -1.48 -17.22 -12.99
C THR A 222 -2.32 -18.07 -12.04
N ASP A 223 -1.92 -18.14 -10.77
CA ASP A 223 -2.68 -18.87 -9.75
C ASP A 223 -4.08 -18.26 -9.52
N ALA A 224 -4.19 -16.94 -9.52
CA ALA A 224 -5.47 -16.23 -9.35
C ALA A 224 -6.40 -16.44 -10.55
N VAL A 225 -5.87 -16.45 -11.78
CA VAL A 225 -6.62 -16.79 -12.99
C VAL A 225 -7.11 -18.23 -12.93
N ALA A 226 -6.22 -19.19 -12.65
CA ALA A 226 -6.57 -20.60 -12.54
C ALA A 226 -7.64 -20.84 -11.46
N ALA A 227 -7.57 -20.15 -10.32
CA ALA A 227 -8.60 -20.22 -9.28
C ALA A 227 -9.96 -19.70 -9.77
N THR A 228 -9.95 -18.60 -10.54
CA THR A 228 -11.18 -18.02 -11.11
C THR A 228 -11.79 -18.94 -12.18
N GLU A 229 -10.95 -19.57 -13.01
CA GLU A 229 -11.39 -20.53 -14.02
C GLU A 229 -12.00 -21.79 -13.38
N ARG A 230 -11.38 -22.33 -12.33
CA ARG A 230 -11.96 -23.46 -11.58
C ARG A 230 -13.33 -23.12 -11.00
N LEU A 231 -13.49 -21.92 -10.43
CA LEU A 231 -14.78 -21.46 -9.94
C LEU A 231 -15.81 -21.35 -11.08
N ALA A 232 -15.42 -20.77 -12.22
CA ALA A 232 -16.29 -20.67 -13.40
C ALA A 232 -16.67 -22.04 -13.99
N ALA A 233 -15.81 -23.05 -13.86
CA ALA A 233 -16.07 -24.43 -14.23
C ALA A 233 -16.95 -25.20 -13.22
N GLY A 234 -17.46 -24.53 -12.18
CA GLY A 234 -18.38 -25.11 -11.19
C GLY A 234 -17.71 -25.71 -9.96
N GLN A 235 -16.39 -25.57 -9.79
CA GLN A 235 -15.73 -25.99 -8.56
C GLN A 235 -16.26 -25.17 -7.36
N PRO A 236 -16.53 -25.80 -6.21
CA PRO A 236 -16.99 -25.07 -5.03
C PRO A 236 -16.03 -23.92 -4.67
N ALA A 237 -16.60 -22.76 -4.35
CA ALA A 237 -15.84 -21.53 -4.19
C ALA A 237 -14.74 -21.59 -3.12
N ASP A 238 -14.97 -22.36 -2.06
CA ASP A 238 -14.02 -22.55 -0.96
C ASP A 238 -12.90 -23.54 -1.30
N VAL A 239 -13.10 -24.38 -2.32
CA VAL A 239 -12.05 -25.25 -2.87
C VAL A 239 -11.24 -24.49 -3.92
N ALA A 240 -11.89 -23.66 -4.74
CA ALA A 240 -11.21 -22.83 -5.72
C ALA A 240 -10.36 -21.73 -5.07
N PHE A 241 -10.87 -21.14 -3.98
CA PHE A 241 -10.24 -20.08 -3.19
C PHE A 241 -10.15 -20.46 -1.71
N PRO A 242 -9.24 -21.38 -1.34
CA PRO A 242 -9.11 -21.83 0.03
C PRO A 242 -8.69 -20.68 0.97
N PRO A 243 -9.16 -20.67 2.23
CA PRO A 243 -8.65 -19.73 3.22
C PRO A 243 -7.20 -20.08 3.57
N ARG A 244 -6.43 -19.06 3.97
CA ARG A 244 -5.11 -19.22 4.59
C ARG A 244 -5.15 -18.60 5.99
N PRO A 245 -5.60 -19.36 7.01
CA PRO A 245 -5.67 -18.87 8.38
C PRO A 245 -4.29 -18.44 8.90
N GLY A 246 -4.23 -17.29 9.57
CA GLY A 246 -2.98 -16.75 10.12
C GLY A 246 -3.20 -15.43 10.86
N PRO A 247 -2.12 -14.75 11.30
CA PRO A 247 -2.22 -13.54 12.11
C PRO A 247 -3.04 -12.40 11.48
N LEU A 248 -3.11 -12.34 10.14
CA LEU A 248 -3.90 -11.35 9.41
C LEU A 248 -5.42 -11.57 9.52
N CYS A 249 -5.88 -12.73 9.99
CA CYS A 249 -7.32 -13.03 10.12
C CYS A 249 -8.04 -12.16 11.14
N SER A 250 -7.34 -11.68 12.17
CA SER A 250 -7.88 -10.73 13.16
C SER A 250 -8.11 -9.32 12.58
N TRP A 251 -7.41 -8.99 11.49
CA TRP A 251 -7.47 -7.70 10.78
C TRP A 251 -8.29 -7.77 9.48
N CYS A 252 -8.87 -8.93 9.14
CA CYS A 252 -9.52 -9.13 7.86
C CYS A 252 -10.94 -8.52 7.84
N ASP A 253 -11.20 -7.62 6.89
CA ASP A 253 -12.52 -7.00 6.69
C ASP A 253 -13.67 -8.00 6.52
N TYR A 254 -13.37 -9.22 6.05
CA TYR A 254 -14.36 -10.25 5.78
C TYR A 254 -14.41 -11.34 6.86
N ARG A 255 -13.80 -11.10 8.02
CA ARG A 255 -13.75 -12.06 9.15
C ARG A 255 -15.14 -12.61 9.51
N ARG A 256 -16.18 -11.76 9.51
CA ARG A 256 -17.56 -12.21 9.80
C ARG A 256 -18.13 -13.21 8.79
N HIS A 257 -17.55 -13.29 7.60
CA HIS A 257 -17.93 -14.21 6.52
C HIS A 257 -16.97 -15.42 6.41
N CYS A 258 -16.04 -15.60 7.35
CA CYS A 258 -14.98 -16.61 7.28
C CYS A 258 -14.87 -17.37 8.62
N PRO A 259 -15.46 -18.58 8.75
CA PRO A 259 -15.36 -19.40 9.95
C PRO A 259 -13.91 -19.71 10.36
N GLU A 260 -13.06 -20.06 9.41
CA GLU A 260 -11.64 -20.38 9.64
C GLU A 260 -10.86 -19.13 10.09
N GLY A 261 -11.19 -17.98 9.51
CA GLY A 261 -10.68 -16.70 9.96
C GLY A 261 -11.08 -16.41 11.40
N ARG A 262 -12.35 -16.66 11.76
CA ARG A 262 -12.84 -16.50 13.14
C ARG A 262 -12.10 -17.39 14.13
N ALA A 263 -11.85 -18.65 13.76
CA ALA A 263 -11.12 -19.59 14.59
C ALA A 263 -9.63 -19.25 14.76
N ALA A 264 -9.02 -18.53 13.80
CA ALA A 264 -7.59 -18.28 13.75
C ALA A 264 -7.05 -17.28 14.79
N GLY A 265 -7.91 -16.45 15.40
CA GLY A 265 -7.49 -15.41 16.34
C GLY A 265 -8.68 -14.60 16.86
N PRO A 266 -8.47 -13.67 17.80
CA PRO A 266 -9.55 -12.85 18.34
C PRO A 266 -10.08 -11.84 17.31
N GLU A 267 -11.29 -11.32 17.55
CA GLU A 267 -11.76 -10.12 16.87
C GLU A 267 -11.09 -8.88 17.47
N LEU A 268 -10.62 -7.98 16.62
CA LEU A 268 -10.03 -6.72 17.03
C LEU A 268 -11.03 -5.60 16.86
N ALA A 269 -10.97 -4.63 17.77
CA ALA A 269 -11.73 -3.41 17.62
C ALA A 269 -11.20 -2.57 16.44
N PRO A 270 -12.05 -1.78 15.76
CA PRO A 270 -11.62 -0.97 14.59
C PRO A 270 -10.52 0.05 14.91
N TRP A 271 -10.42 0.47 16.17
CA TRP A 271 -9.40 1.37 16.70
C TRP A 271 -8.19 0.64 17.29
N ALA A 272 -8.02 -0.65 17.03
CA ALA A 272 -6.82 -1.38 17.44
C ALA A 272 -5.60 -1.01 16.57
N GLY A 273 -4.41 -1.08 17.14
CA GLY A 273 -3.14 -0.89 16.44
C GLY A 273 -2.67 0.56 16.30
N VAL A 274 -3.40 1.51 16.88
CA VAL A 274 -3.04 2.94 16.95
C VAL A 274 -2.64 3.38 18.35
N GLU A 275 -2.57 2.46 19.31
CA GLU A 275 -2.21 2.74 20.71
C GLU A 275 -0.78 3.26 20.83
N TYR A 276 0.11 2.87 19.91
CA TYR A 276 1.49 3.33 19.87
C TYR A 276 1.61 4.86 19.73
N LEU A 277 0.60 5.53 19.17
CA LEU A 277 0.56 6.99 19.12
C LEU A 277 0.59 7.58 20.54
N ALA A 278 0.03 6.87 21.53
CA ALA A 278 0.06 7.26 22.95
C ALA A 278 1.39 7.06 23.63
N GLU A 279 2.23 6.17 23.10
CA GLU A 279 3.51 5.80 23.69
C GLU A 279 4.67 6.70 23.22
N GLN A 280 4.48 7.51 22.17
CA GLN A 280 5.54 8.31 21.52
C GLN A 280 5.63 9.77 22.01
N GLU A 281 5.49 10.03 23.31
CA GLU A 281 5.87 11.35 23.85
C GLU A 281 7.34 11.65 23.47
N PRO A 282 7.66 12.82 22.90
CA PRO A 282 9.06 13.22 22.81
C PRO A 282 9.58 13.34 24.24
N ALA A 283 10.66 12.62 24.55
CA ALA A 283 11.40 12.86 25.78
C ALA A 283 11.69 14.36 25.82
N ALA A 284 11.13 15.06 26.82
CA ALA A 284 11.43 16.45 27.06
C ALA A 284 12.94 16.59 27.04
N SER A 285 13.46 17.40 26.12
CA SER A 285 14.86 17.80 26.11
C SER A 285 15.15 18.35 27.50
N GLN A 286 15.85 17.56 28.32
CA GLN A 286 16.40 18.06 29.57
C GLN A 286 17.43 19.11 29.19
N GLY A 287 17.01 20.37 29.26
CA GLY A 287 17.89 21.50 29.08
C GLY A 287 19.04 21.39 30.07
N THR A 288 20.25 21.55 29.56
CA THR A 288 21.41 22.02 30.31
C THR A 288 22.08 23.08 29.47
#